data_AF-A0A960ADV6-F1
#
_entry.id   AF-A0A960ADV6-F1
#
_cell.length_a   1.000
_cell.length_b   1.000
_cell.length_c   1.000
_cell.angle_alpha   90.00
_cell.angle_beta   90.00
_cell.angle_gamma   90.00
#
_symmetry.space_group_name_H-M   'P 1'
#
loop_
_entity.id
_entity.type
_entity.pdbx_description
1 polymer ?
#
loop_
_entity_poly.entity_id
_entity_poly.type
_entity_poly.pdbx_seq_one_letter_code
_entity_poly.pdbx_strand_id
1 'polypeptide(L)'
;FIAIGHDPRSELLPGQVDLDPNGYVIASHPSTGTNLPGVFAAGDLVDHHYRQAITAAGTGCAAALDAERYLAELEHVAKDGREAQDRADAEMLAETVPAAGA
;
A
#
# COMPACT_ATOMS: atom_id res chain seq x y z
N PHE A 1 0.82 38.92 5.93
CA PHE A 1 1.23 37.51 6.08
C PHE A 1 0.58 36.96 7.33
N ILE A 2 -0.05 35.79 7.24
CA ILE A 2 -0.70 35.12 8.37
C ILE A 2 0.17 33.91 8.72
N ALA A 3 0.58 33.79 9.97
CA ALA A 3 1.46 32.73 10.47
C ALA A 3 0.87 32.14 11.76
N ILE A 4 -0.22 31.39 11.62
CA ILE A 4 -0.99 30.79 12.74
C ILE A 4 -0.81 29.27 12.84
N GLY A 5 0.24 28.73 12.22
CA GLY A 5 0.48 27.29 12.12
C GLY A 5 -0.15 26.65 10.88
N HIS A 6 0.05 25.34 10.73
CA HIS A 6 -0.50 24.52 9.67
C HIS A 6 -1.23 23.34 10.29
N ASP A 7 -2.45 23.10 9.83
CA ASP A 7 -3.28 21.97 10.26
C ASP A 7 -3.21 20.88 9.17
N PRO A 8 -2.53 19.74 9.42
CA PRO A 8 -2.51 18.65 8.45
C PRO A 8 -3.93 18.09 8.27
N ARG A 9 -4.35 17.89 7.01
CA ARG A 9 -5.69 17.38 6.66
C ARG A 9 -5.84 15.88 6.91
N SER A 10 -5.59 15.46 8.14
CA SER A 10 -5.61 14.07 8.59
C SER A 10 -6.90 13.71 9.32
N GLU A 11 -7.93 14.56 9.33
CA GLU A 11 -9.12 14.41 10.18
C GLU A 11 -9.89 13.09 9.94
N LEU A 12 -9.72 12.48 8.76
CA LEU A 12 -10.35 11.22 8.36
C LEU A 12 -9.53 9.97 8.72
N LEU A 13 -8.29 10.15 9.15
CA LEU A 13 -7.29 9.10 9.34
C LEU A 13 -7.13 8.54 10.78
N PRO A 14 -7.61 9.17 11.87
CA PRO A 14 -7.40 8.65 13.22
C PRO A 14 -7.93 7.23 13.39
N GLY A 15 -7.13 6.36 14.01
CA GLY A 15 -7.46 4.95 14.25
C GLY A 15 -7.30 4.04 13.04
N GLN A 16 -6.88 4.56 11.88
CA GLN A 16 -6.59 3.77 10.67
C GLN A 16 -5.09 3.76 10.36
N VAL A 17 -4.48 4.94 10.32
CA VAL A 17 -3.03 5.10 10.12
C VAL A 17 -2.41 5.83 11.30
N ASP A 18 -1.15 5.53 11.58
CA ASP A 18 -0.42 6.13 12.69
C ASP A 18 -0.12 7.61 12.40
N LEU A 19 -0.49 8.45 13.36
CA LEU A 19 -0.27 9.89 13.31
C LEU A 19 0.72 10.30 14.40
N ASP A 20 1.52 11.33 14.13
CA ASP A 20 2.36 11.97 15.13
C ASP A 20 1.52 12.83 16.11
N PRO A 21 2.11 13.33 17.21
CA PRO A 21 1.39 14.18 18.17
C PRO A 21 0.82 15.49 17.57
N ASN A 22 1.28 15.89 16.39
CA ASN A 22 0.83 17.09 15.67
C ASN A 22 -0.18 16.77 14.55
N GLY A 23 -0.60 15.50 14.41
CA GLY A 23 -1.57 15.06 13.40
C GLY A 23 -0.99 14.75 12.02
N TYR A 24 0.32 14.67 11.86
CA TYR A 24 0.97 14.28 10.60
C TYR A 24 1.01 12.76 10.46
N VAL A 25 0.86 12.25 9.24
CA VAL A 25 0.97 10.80 8.99
C VAL A 25 2.41 10.34 9.13
N ILE A 26 2.63 9.23 9.83
CA ILE A 26 3.94 8.62 9.99
C ILE A 26 4.21 7.71 8.79
N ALA A 27 5.16 8.11 7.94
CA ALA A 27 5.62 7.33 6.78
C ALA A 27 7.01 6.69 7.03
N SER A 28 7.23 5.52 6.44
CA SER A 28 8.43 4.69 6.63
C SER A 28 9.60 5.12 5.74
N HIS A 29 10.11 6.33 5.97
CA HIS A 29 11.18 6.91 5.15
C HIS A 29 12.40 5.95 5.06
N PRO A 30 12.96 5.70 3.84
CA PRO A 30 12.79 6.42 2.58
C PRO A 30 11.57 6.03 1.73
N SER A 31 10.82 5.00 2.11
CA SER A 31 9.53 4.68 1.48
C SER A 31 8.42 5.61 1.98
N THR A 32 7.31 5.60 1.26
CA THR A 32 6.09 6.34 1.58
C THR A 32 5.03 5.49 2.28
N GLY A 33 5.33 4.22 2.57
CA GLY A 33 4.40 3.30 3.24
C GLY A 33 4.09 3.71 4.68
N THR A 34 2.82 3.58 5.06
CA THR A 34 2.34 3.77 6.43
C THR A 34 2.36 2.45 7.23
N ASN A 35 1.81 2.44 8.43
CA ASN A 35 1.58 1.22 9.22
C ASN A 35 0.58 0.24 8.57
N LEU A 36 -0.26 0.71 7.64
CA LEU A 36 -1.25 -0.12 6.95
C LEU A 36 -0.74 -0.52 5.54
N PRO A 37 -0.61 -1.83 5.23
CA PRO A 37 -0.17 -2.28 3.91
C PRO A 37 -1.06 -1.76 2.78
N GLY A 38 -0.45 -1.29 1.70
CA GLY A 38 -1.16 -0.68 0.57
C GLY A 38 -1.60 0.77 0.79
N VAL A 39 -1.31 1.36 1.95
CA VAL A 39 -1.56 2.78 2.22
C VAL A 39 -0.26 3.55 2.27
N PHE A 40 -0.16 4.56 1.40
CA PHE A 40 1.02 5.40 1.20
C PHE A 40 0.66 6.87 1.48
N ALA A 41 1.63 7.63 2.00
CA ALA A 41 1.44 9.02 2.36
C ALA A 41 2.57 9.90 1.78
N ALA A 42 2.19 11.08 1.29
CA ALA A 42 3.08 12.01 0.60
C ALA A 42 2.67 13.47 0.83
N GLY A 43 3.55 14.40 0.44
CA GLY A 43 3.30 15.83 0.53
C GLY A 43 3.29 16.38 1.95
N ASP A 44 2.63 17.51 2.12
CA ASP A 44 2.56 18.25 3.39
C ASP A 44 1.87 17.46 4.51
N LEU A 45 1.19 16.34 4.19
CA LEU A 45 0.59 15.46 5.20
C LEU A 45 1.63 14.66 6.01
N VAL A 46 2.83 14.46 5.43
CA VAL A 46 3.97 13.77 6.06
C VAL A 46 5.15 14.71 6.32
N ASP A 47 5.10 15.95 5.81
CA ASP A 47 6.17 16.92 5.89
C ASP A 47 5.76 18.15 6.72
N HIS A 48 6.23 18.20 7.97
CA HIS A 48 6.07 19.37 8.83
C HIS A 48 7.22 20.38 8.71
N HIS A 49 8.26 20.10 7.93
CA HIS A 49 9.49 20.90 7.88
C HIS A 49 9.62 21.74 6.61
N TYR A 50 9.59 21.12 5.42
CA TYR A 50 9.85 21.84 4.17
C TYR A 50 8.58 22.48 3.60
N ARG A 51 7.48 21.72 3.50
CA ARG A 51 6.16 22.21 3.03
C ARG A 51 6.26 23.04 1.76
N GLN A 52 7.02 22.55 0.79
CA GLN A 52 7.19 23.18 -0.51
C GLN A 52 6.52 22.35 -1.59
N ALA A 53 5.95 23.01 -2.60
CA ALA A 53 5.33 22.32 -3.73
C ALA A 53 6.28 21.29 -4.38
N ILE A 54 7.58 21.59 -4.45
CA ILE A 54 8.57 20.69 -5.04
C ILE A 54 8.88 19.47 -4.17
N THR A 55 8.91 19.61 -2.84
CA THR A 55 9.09 18.46 -1.93
C THR A 55 7.84 17.58 -1.93
N ALA A 56 6.66 18.20 -2.01
CA ALA A 56 5.40 17.48 -2.16
C ALA A 56 5.31 16.72 -3.48
N ALA A 57 5.73 17.33 -4.60
CA ALA A 57 5.78 16.64 -5.89
C ALA A 57 6.74 15.45 -5.88
N GLY A 58 7.92 15.60 -5.27
CA GLY A 58 8.91 14.52 -5.16
C GLY A 58 8.40 13.33 -4.35
N THR A 59 7.83 13.59 -3.17
CA THR A 59 7.23 12.52 -2.33
C THR A 59 5.99 11.91 -2.97
N GLY A 60 5.20 12.68 -3.74
CA GLY A 60 4.07 12.15 -4.50
C GLY A 60 4.51 11.17 -5.61
N CYS A 61 5.60 11.47 -6.31
CA CYS A 61 6.20 10.55 -7.26
C CYS A 61 6.69 9.26 -6.60
N ALA A 62 7.37 9.38 -5.44
CA ALA A 62 7.79 8.21 -4.66
C ALA A 62 6.60 7.33 -4.23
N ALA A 63 5.50 7.94 -3.77
CA ALA A 63 4.30 7.21 -3.39
C ALA A 63 3.62 6.50 -4.56
N ALA A 64 3.61 7.11 -5.75
CA ALA A 64 3.09 6.46 -6.94
C ALA A 64 3.91 5.20 -7.30
N LEU A 65 5.25 5.29 -7.22
CA LEU A 65 6.14 4.15 -7.51
C LEU A 65 6.03 3.05 -6.44
N ASP A 66 5.90 3.41 -5.16
CA ASP A 66 5.69 2.43 -4.09
C ASP A 66 4.34 1.72 -4.26
N ALA A 67 3.27 2.46 -4.62
CA ALA A 67 1.97 1.88 -4.89
C ALA A 67 1.98 0.98 -6.14
N GLU A 68 2.66 1.38 -7.21
CA GLU A 68 2.84 0.56 -8.41
C GLU A 68 3.48 -0.78 -8.07
N ARG A 69 4.58 -0.77 -7.30
CA ARG A 69 5.28 -1.99 -6.88
C ARG A 69 4.39 -2.88 -6.03
N TYR A 70 3.68 -2.29 -5.07
CA TYR A 70 2.75 -3.04 -4.22
C TYR A 70 1.64 -3.72 -5.04
N LEU A 71 1.07 -3.03 -6.02
CA LEU A 71 0.06 -3.61 -6.91
C LEU A 71 0.64 -4.74 -7.77
N ALA A 72 1.85 -4.56 -8.32
CA ALA A 72 2.52 -5.60 -9.10
C ALA A 72 2.80 -6.86 -8.25
N GLU A 73 3.25 -6.68 -7.00
CA GLU A 73 3.44 -7.80 -6.07
C GLU A 73 2.13 -8.54 -5.77
N LEU A 74 1.02 -7.82 -5.58
CA LEU A 74 -0.29 -8.44 -5.40
C LEU A 74 -0.74 -9.23 -6.63
N GLU A 75 -0.48 -8.75 -7.84
CA GLU A 75 -0.77 -9.48 -9.08
C GLU A 75 0.04 -10.77 -9.18
N HIS A 76 1.33 -10.74 -8.82
CA HIS A 76 2.18 -11.93 -8.79
C HIS A 76 1.66 -12.96 -7.78
N VAL A 77 1.38 -12.54 -6.54
CA VAL A 77 0.83 -13.43 -5.50
C VAL A 77 -0.51 -14.02 -5.94
N ALA A 78 -1.39 -13.22 -6.55
CA ALA A 78 -2.68 -13.69 -7.04
C ALA A 78 -2.54 -14.70 -8.18
N LYS A 79 -1.54 -14.54 -9.05
CA LYS A 79 -1.26 -15.48 -10.14
C LYS A 79 -0.71 -16.80 -9.60
N ASP A 80 0.27 -16.76 -8.72
CA ASP A 80 0.87 -17.95 -8.12
C ASP A 80 -0.17 -18.77 -7.34
N GLY A 81 -1.07 -18.09 -6.63
CA GLY A 81 -2.19 -18.75 -5.93
C GLY A 81 -3.17 -19.44 -6.88
N ARG A 82 -3.47 -18.85 -8.04
CA ARG A 82 -4.32 -19.48 -9.08
C ARG A 82 -3.63 -20.69 -9.69
N GLU A 83 -2.35 -20.59 -10.04
CA GLU A 83 -1.60 -21.72 -10.60
C GLU A 83 -1.48 -22.89 -9.61
N ALA A 84 -1.32 -22.59 -8.32
CA ALA A 84 -1.34 -23.60 -7.26
C ALA A 84 -2.73 -24.27 -7.13
N GLN A 85 -3.80 -23.48 -7.17
CA GLN A 85 -5.17 -23.98 -7.12
C GLN A 85 -5.49 -24.85 -8.33
N ASP A 86 -5.19 -24.39 -9.54
CA ASP A 86 -5.43 -25.14 -10.79
C ASP A 86 -4.70 -26.49 -10.78
N ARG A 87 -3.48 -26.54 -10.23
CA ARG A 87 -2.71 -27.78 -10.06
C ARG A 87 -3.36 -28.72 -9.05
N ALA A 88 -3.77 -28.20 -7.89
CA ALA A 88 -4.43 -28.99 -6.87
C ALA A 88 -5.77 -29.55 -7.38
N ASP A 89 -6.54 -28.75 -8.12
CA ASP A 89 -7.80 -29.17 -8.73
C ASP A 89 -7.56 -30.26 -9.79
N ALA A 90 -6.51 -30.14 -10.61
CA ALA A 90 -6.14 -31.16 -11.59
C ALA A 90 -5.69 -32.49 -10.93
N GLU A 91 -4.91 -32.43 -9.84
CA GLU A 91 -4.51 -33.60 -9.06
C GLU A 91 -5.72 -34.28 -8.40
N MET A 92 -6.63 -33.51 -7.80
CA MET A 92 -7.88 -34.02 -7.23
C MET A 92 -8.78 -34.67 -8.29
N LEU A 93 -8.89 -34.08 -9.49
CA LEU A 93 -9.63 -34.69 -10.60
C LEU A 93 -8.98 -36.00 -11.05
N ALA A 94 -7.65 -36.10 -11.09
CA ALA A 94 -6.95 -37.33 -11.43
C ALA A 94 -7.16 -38.44 -10.39
N GLU A 95 -7.23 -38.11 -9.10
CA GLU A 95 -7.51 -39.09 -8.03
C GLU A 95 -8.99 -39.50 -7.96
N THR A 96 -9.92 -38.62 -8.33
CA THR A 96 -11.38 -38.86 -8.23
C THR A 96 -12.01 -39.48 -9.47
N VAL A 97 -11.24 -39.72 -10.54
CA VAL A 97 -11.65 -40.56 -11.67
C VAL A 97 -11.17 -41.99 -11.37
N PRO A 98 -11.93 -42.84 -10.65
CA PRO A 98 -11.57 -44.23 -10.53
C PRO A 98 -11.72 -44.87 -11.92
N ALA A 99 -10.99 -45.96 -12.15
CA ALA A 99 -11.02 -46.78 -13.35
C ALA A 99 -12.45 -47.14 -13.80
N ALA A 100 -13.11 -46.25 -14.55
CA ALA A 100 -14.29 -46.52 -15.36
C ALA A 100 -13.81 -47.30 -16.60
N GLY A 101 -13.32 -48.50 -16.33
CA GLY A 101 -12.77 -49.45 -17.28
C GLY A 101 -12.98 -50.85 -16.73
N ALA A 102 -14.23 -51.31 -16.79
CA ALA A 102 -14.62 -52.72 -16.91
C ALA A 102 -16.02 -52.78 -17.52
#